data_AF-A0AAC8QJB4-F1
#
_entry.id   AF-A0AAC8QJB4-F1
#
_cell.length_a   1.000
_cell.length_b   1.000
_cell.length_c   1.000
_cell.angle_alpha   90.00
_cell.angle_beta   90.00
_cell.angle_gamma   90.00
#
_symmetry.space_group_name_H-M   'P 1'
#
loop_
_entity.id
_entity.type
_entity.pdbx_description
1 polymer ?
#
loop_
_entity_poly.entity_id
_entity_poly.type
_entity_poly.pdbx_seq_one_letter_code
_entity_poly.pdbx_strand_id
1 'polypeptide(L)'
;MKHTSNTPTTQGEVFTRNLMAELLEDTEHRSKVVMLQFLIETFYEMRITGTKIPESQEWGLQHVTDKGFYLYPLIKKVYLVRFDNFSISLDNQQLGLGVTLDVLSLVAGESSEPAIYQAYKELREYILSHADTLEGAYTYAKLSHSL
;
A
#
# COMPACT_ATOMS: atom_id res chain seq x y z
N MET A 1 24.15 -25.00 -18.61
CA MET A 1 23.63 -23.96 -17.70
C MET A 1 22.71 -23.06 -18.50
N LYS A 2 21.39 -23.14 -18.27
CA LYS A 2 20.42 -22.21 -18.85
C LYS A 2 20.08 -21.20 -17.76
N HIS A 3 20.35 -19.92 -18.02
CA HIS A 3 19.81 -18.81 -17.24
C HIS A 3 18.29 -18.85 -17.35
N THR A 4 17.61 -19.25 -16.29
CA THR A 4 16.19 -18.93 -16.11
C THR A 4 16.13 -17.49 -15.64
N SER A 5 15.83 -16.57 -16.56
CA SER A 5 15.36 -15.24 -16.22
C SER A 5 14.05 -15.41 -15.44
N ASN A 6 14.06 -15.09 -14.15
CA ASN A 6 12.84 -14.94 -13.37
C ASN A 6 12.13 -13.68 -13.86
N THR A 7 11.31 -13.82 -14.89
CA THR A 7 10.36 -12.79 -15.29
C THR A 7 9.30 -12.70 -14.20
N PRO A 8 9.08 -11.54 -13.56
CA PRO A 8 7.90 -11.34 -12.72
C PRO A 8 6.67 -11.68 -13.56
N THR A 9 5.68 -12.36 -12.98
CA THR A 9 4.51 -12.77 -13.76
C THR A 9 3.68 -11.53 -14.13
N THR A 10 3.89 -11.04 -15.35
CA THR A 10 3.19 -9.89 -15.96
C THR A 10 1.65 -9.94 -15.84
N GLN A 11 1.08 -11.12 -15.61
CA GLN A 11 -0.36 -11.30 -15.37
C GLN A 11 -0.83 -10.78 -14.00
N GLY A 12 -0.03 -10.94 -12.93
CA GLY A 12 -0.40 -10.50 -11.58
C GLY A 12 -0.40 -8.98 -11.46
N GLU A 13 0.61 -8.32 -12.01
CA GLU A 13 0.70 -6.85 -12.03
C GLU A 13 -0.42 -6.21 -12.87
N VAL A 14 -0.75 -6.80 -14.02
CA VAL A 14 -1.86 -6.32 -14.87
C VAL A 14 -3.20 -6.47 -14.16
N PHE A 15 -3.42 -7.58 -13.45
CA PHE A 15 -4.63 -7.78 -12.65
C PHE A 15 -4.74 -6.73 -11.53
N THR A 16 -3.67 -6.53 -10.74
CA THR A 16 -3.61 -5.53 -9.68
C THR A 16 -3.91 -4.13 -10.21
N ARG A 17 -3.30 -3.74 -11.34
CA ARG A 17 -3.53 -2.42 -11.94
C ARG A 17 -4.95 -2.23 -12.46
N ASN A 18 -5.55 -3.25 -13.08
CA ASN A 18 -6.92 -3.17 -13.57
C ASN A 18 -7.90 -3.01 -12.40
N LEU A 19 -7.71 -3.74 -11.30
CA LEU A 19 -8.55 -3.63 -10.12
C LEU A 19 -8.38 -2.26 -9.43
N MET A 20 -7.17 -1.73 -9.32
CA MET A 20 -6.96 -0.35 -8.86
C MET A 20 -7.66 0.67 -9.74
N ALA A 21 -7.60 0.51 -11.07
CA ALA A 21 -8.24 1.42 -12.01
C ALA A 21 -9.76 1.43 -11.83
N GLU A 22 -10.37 0.26 -11.63
CA GLU A 22 -11.81 0.14 -11.35
C GLU A 22 -12.19 0.85 -10.05
N LEU A 23 -11.43 0.61 -8.98
CA LEU A 23 -11.68 1.23 -7.68
C LEU A 23 -11.49 2.75 -7.70
N LEU A 24 -10.58 3.25 -8.53
CA LEU A 24 -10.29 4.67 -8.69
C LEU A 24 -11.09 5.35 -9.81
N GLU A 25 -12.02 4.63 -10.44
CA GLU A 25 -12.85 5.12 -11.55
C GLU A 25 -12.00 5.69 -12.72
N ASP A 26 -10.83 5.10 -12.91
CA ASP A 26 -9.82 5.54 -13.87
C ASP A 26 -10.00 4.80 -15.21
N THR A 27 -11.11 5.09 -15.89
CA THR A 27 -11.52 4.40 -17.12
C THR A 27 -10.70 4.78 -18.36
N GLU A 28 -9.98 5.91 -18.34
CA GLU A 28 -9.22 6.40 -19.50
C GLU A 28 -7.77 6.81 -19.22
N HIS A 29 -7.28 6.91 -17.97
CA HIS A 29 -5.99 7.54 -17.64
C HIS A 29 -5.14 6.79 -16.61
N ARG A 30 -4.63 5.61 -16.98
CA ARG A 30 -3.71 4.72 -16.22
C ARG A 30 -2.53 5.40 -15.46
N SER A 31 -2.27 6.69 -15.66
CA SER A 31 -1.30 7.49 -14.90
C SER A 31 -1.61 7.54 -13.39
N LYS A 32 -2.87 7.61 -12.96
CA LYS A 32 -3.21 7.70 -11.52
C LYS A 32 -2.85 6.43 -10.78
N VAL A 33 -3.22 5.27 -11.33
CA VAL A 33 -2.88 3.95 -10.81
C VAL A 33 -1.37 3.76 -10.74
N VAL A 34 -0.66 4.09 -11.82
CA VAL A 34 0.81 3.96 -11.88
C VAL A 34 1.48 4.88 -10.86
N MET A 35 1.01 6.12 -10.72
CA MET A 35 1.53 7.06 -9.73
C MET A 35 1.30 6.57 -8.31
N LEU A 36 0.08 6.14 -7.96
CA LEU A 36 -0.24 5.65 -6.61
C LEU A 36 0.55 4.38 -6.28
N GLN A 37 0.61 3.43 -7.21
CA GLN A 37 1.42 2.23 -7.05
C GLN A 37 2.89 2.61 -6.79
N PHE A 38 3.48 3.47 -7.62
CA PHE A 38 4.85 3.92 -7.46
C PHE A 38 5.11 4.61 -6.12
N LEU A 39 4.21 5.48 -5.66
CA LEU A 39 4.33 6.17 -4.38
C LEU A 39 4.25 5.20 -3.19
N ILE A 40 3.32 4.23 -3.24
CA ILE A 40 3.17 3.21 -2.19
C ILE A 40 4.42 2.35 -2.09
N GLU A 41 4.92 1.88 -3.24
CA GLU A 41 6.16 1.13 -3.32
C GLU A 41 7.33 1.94 -2.76
N THR A 42 7.46 3.21 -3.16
CA THR A 42 8.52 4.12 -2.68
C THR A 42 8.46 4.33 -1.16
N PHE A 43 7.28 4.63 -0.61
CA PHE A 43 7.11 4.84 0.84
C PHE A 43 7.44 3.58 1.62
N TYR A 44 7.05 2.41 1.11
CA TYR A 44 7.44 1.15 1.69
C TYR A 44 8.97 1.00 1.76
N GLU A 45 9.69 1.31 0.69
CA GLU A 45 11.16 1.23 0.69
C GLU A 45 11.81 2.19 1.69
N MET A 46 11.28 3.41 1.78
CA MET A 46 11.77 4.43 2.70
C MET A 46 11.57 4.06 4.17
N ARG A 47 10.47 3.36 4.49
CA ARG A 47 10.08 3.06 5.86
C ARG A 47 10.77 1.80 6.42
N ILE A 48 11.23 0.87 5.59
CA ILE A 48 11.76 -0.41 6.06
C ILE A 48 13.26 -0.31 6.34
N THR A 49 13.67 -0.83 7.49
CA THR A 49 15.09 -0.91 7.86
C THR A 49 15.67 -2.31 7.69
N GLY A 50 16.94 -2.39 7.31
CA GLY A 50 17.78 -3.58 7.47
C GLY A 50 17.42 -4.79 6.61
N THR A 51 16.37 -4.73 5.79
CA THR A 51 16.06 -5.77 4.81
C THR A 51 16.31 -5.22 3.43
N LYS A 52 17.28 -5.79 2.70
CA LYS A 52 17.34 -5.62 1.25
C LYS A 52 15.98 -6.06 0.72
N ILE A 53 15.25 -5.12 0.11
CA ILE A 53 14.06 -5.47 -0.66
C ILE A 53 14.57 -6.36 -1.80
N PRO A 54 14.03 -7.57 -1.95
CA PRO A 54 14.44 -8.42 -3.06
C PRO A 54 14.19 -7.67 -4.37
N GLU A 55 15.08 -7.83 -5.35
CA GLU A 55 15.00 -7.16 -6.66
C GLU A 55 13.66 -7.40 -7.39
N SER A 56 12.90 -8.42 -6.97
CA SER A 56 11.57 -8.75 -7.49
C SER A 56 10.51 -8.81 -6.37
N GLN A 57 10.32 -7.72 -5.62
CA GLN A 57 9.21 -7.62 -4.67
C GLN A 57 7.87 -7.62 -5.43
N GLU A 58 7.10 -8.69 -5.30
CA GLU A 58 5.75 -8.78 -5.84
C GLU A 58 4.72 -8.19 -4.86
N TRP A 59 3.66 -7.61 -5.42
CA TRP A 59 2.63 -6.88 -4.69
C TRP A 59 1.26 -7.53 -4.88
N GLY A 60 0.55 -7.71 -3.77
CA GLY A 60 -0.86 -8.03 -3.76
C GLY A 60 -1.69 -6.78 -3.59
N LEU A 61 -2.94 -6.85 -4.03
CA LEU A 61 -3.97 -5.86 -3.71
C LEU A 61 -5.08 -6.54 -2.92
N GLN A 62 -5.54 -5.88 -1.87
CA GLN A 62 -6.70 -6.30 -1.10
C GLN A 62 -7.74 -5.19 -1.11
N HIS A 63 -8.97 -5.57 -1.40
CA HIS A 63 -10.17 -4.73 -1.29
C HIS A 63 -10.78 -4.94 0.10
N VAL A 64 -11.16 -3.85 0.78
CA VAL A 64 -11.65 -3.88 2.18
C VAL A 64 -13.08 -3.38 2.34
N THR A 65 -13.51 -2.48 1.47
CA THR A 65 -14.84 -1.85 1.38
C THR A 65 -15.06 -1.46 -0.08
N ASP A 66 -16.20 -0.85 -0.47
CA ASP A 66 -16.53 -0.57 -1.88
C ASP A 66 -15.41 0.11 -2.70
N LYS A 67 -14.78 1.16 -2.15
CA LYS A 67 -13.64 1.89 -2.77
C LYS A 67 -12.35 1.77 -1.96
N GLY A 68 -12.40 1.22 -0.75
CA GLY A 68 -11.24 1.03 0.11
C GLY A 68 -10.36 -0.13 -0.37
N PHE A 69 -9.07 0.15 -0.52
CA PHE A 69 -8.09 -0.87 -0.87
C PHE A 69 -6.73 -0.60 -0.23
N TYR A 70 -5.88 -1.61 -0.22
CA TYR A 70 -4.47 -1.44 0.07
C TYR A 70 -3.59 -2.36 -0.78
N LEU A 71 -2.37 -1.91 -1.06
CA LEU A 71 -1.32 -2.73 -1.63
C LEU A 71 -0.44 -3.28 -0.51
N TYR A 72 0.03 -4.51 -0.66
CA TYR A 72 0.90 -5.16 0.33
C TYR A 72 1.94 -6.05 -0.34
N PRO A 73 3.14 -6.21 0.24
CA PRO A 73 4.12 -7.15 -0.30
C PRO A 73 3.64 -8.60 -0.11
N LEU A 74 3.78 -9.44 -1.13
CA LEU A 74 3.39 -10.85 -1.04
C LEU A 74 4.29 -11.68 -0.12
N ILE A 75 5.50 -11.20 0.15
CA ILE A 75 6.46 -11.87 1.03
C ILE A 75 5.95 -11.81 2.47
N LYS A 76 5.44 -12.94 2.96
CA LYS A 76 4.97 -13.09 4.33
C LYS A 76 6.16 -13.12 5.29
N LYS A 77 6.42 -11.99 5.93
CA LYS A 77 7.39 -11.83 7.02
C LYS A 77 6.99 -10.66 7.92
N VAL A 78 7.71 -10.53 9.02
CA VAL A 78 7.67 -9.33 9.86
C VAL A 78 8.66 -8.31 9.33
N TYR A 79 8.20 -7.07 9.21
CA TYR A 79 8.93 -5.91 8.74
C TYR A 79 9.21 -4.97 9.90
N LEU A 80 10.45 -4.50 10.00
CA LEU A 80 10.83 -3.47 10.95
C LEU A 80 10.72 -2.10 10.28
N VAL A 81 9.66 -1.39 10.63
CA VAL A 81 9.28 -0.08 10.09
C VAL A 81 9.86 1.01 10.97
N ARG A 82 10.62 1.93 10.39
CA ARG A 82 11.27 3.02 11.10
C ARG A 82 10.45 4.30 11.06
N PHE A 83 10.31 4.89 12.24
CA PHE A 83 9.98 6.28 12.47
C PHE A 83 11.20 6.96 13.11
N ASP A 84 11.20 8.29 13.25
CA ASP A 84 12.39 9.08 13.62
C ASP A 84 13.27 8.43 14.69
N ASN A 85 12.69 8.16 15.86
CA ASN A 85 13.41 7.70 17.06
C ASN A 85 13.09 6.27 17.49
N PHE A 86 12.21 5.55 16.78
CA PHE A 86 11.82 4.19 17.16
C PHE A 86 11.33 3.41 15.93
N SER A 87 11.20 2.11 16.10
CA SER A 87 10.67 1.22 15.07
C SER A 87 9.51 0.39 15.59
N ILE A 88 8.59 0.05 14.68
CA ILE A 88 7.49 -0.88 14.96
C ILE A 88 7.63 -2.11 14.06
N SER A 89 7.14 -3.24 14.55
CA SER A 89 7.14 -4.51 13.81
C SER A 89 5.76 -4.74 13.22
N LEU A 90 5.66 -4.90 11.91
CA LEU A 90 4.40 -5.16 11.20
C LEU A 90 4.51 -6.43 10.37
N ASP A 91 3.43 -7.22 10.28
CA ASP A 91 3.31 -8.19 9.20
C ASP A 91 3.11 -7.48 7.84
N ASN A 92 3.17 -8.24 6.75
CA ASN A 92 3.03 -7.68 5.41
C ASN A 92 1.68 -6.98 5.16
N GLN A 93 0.59 -7.48 5.74
CA GLN A 93 -0.75 -6.93 5.54
C GLN A 93 -0.89 -5.60 6.28
N GLN A 94 -0.50 -5.55 7.55
CA GLN A 94 -0.57 -4.35 8.37
C GLN A 94 0.37 -3.25 7.87
N LEU A 95 1.53 -3.64 7.33
CA LEU A 95 2.41 -2.72 6.63
C LEU A 95 1.75 -2.15 5.36
N GLY A 96 1.13 -3.00 4.55
CA GLY A 96 0.42 -2.56 3.35
C GLY A 96 -0.73 -1.60 3.65
N LEU A 97 -1.53 -1.90 4.68
CA LEU A 97 -2.57 -1.02 5.20
C LEU A 97 -2.02 0.35 5.60
N GLY A 98 -1.00 0.37 6.47
CA GLY A 98 -0.42 1.60 6.99
C GLY A 98 0.17 2.48 5.89
N VAL A 99 1.00 1.90 5.01
CA VAL A 99 1.67 2.64 3.92
C VAL A 99 0.67 3.12 2.86
N THR A 100 -0.30 2.29 2.49
CA THR A 100 -1.32 2.71 1.52
C THR A 100 -2.14 3.87 2.07
N LEU A 101 -2.51 3.83 3.36
CA LEU A 101 -3.20 4.96 4.00
C LEU A 101 -2.34 6.23 4.07
N ASP A 102 -1.04 6.10 4.40
CA ASP A 102 -0.06 7.20 4.40
C ASP A 102 -0.06 7.94 3.05
N VAL A 103 0.13 7.19 1.96
CA VAL A 103 0.16 7.74 0.61
C VAL A 103 -1.19 8.31 0.19
N LEU A 104 -2.29 7.60 0.44
CA LEU A 104 -3.62 8.11 0.13
C LEU A 104 -3.92 9.42 0.87
N SER A 105 -3.51 9.55 2.13
CA SER A 105 -3.69 10.77 2.92
C SER A 105 -2.89 11.95 2.35
N LEU A 106 -1.66 11.71 1.91
CA LEU A 106 -0.82 12.72 1.26
C LEU A 106 -1.43 13.17 -0.07
N VAL A 107 -1.78 12.22 -0.93
CA VAL A 107 -2.32 12.53 -2.26
C VAL A 107 -3.69 13.19 -2.15
N ALA A 108 -4.53 12.77 -1.21
CA ALA A 108 -5.82 13.41 -0.95
C ALA A 108 -5.70 14.85 -0.42
N GLY A 109 -4.61 15.19 0.26
CA GLY A 109 -4.32 16.57 0.70
C GLY A 109 -3.89 17.49 -0.44
N GLU A 110 -3.24 16.93 -1.48
CA GLU A 110 -2.66 17.67 -2.61
C GLU A 110 -3.54 17.63 -3.87
N SER A 111 -4.54 16.75 -3.92
CA SER A 111 -5.35 16.47 -5.10
C SER A 111 -6.83 16.80 -4.87
N SER A 112 -7.53 17.21 -5.94
CA SER A 112 -8.98 17.40 -5.95
C SER A 112 -9.75 16.17 -6.46
N GLU A 113 -9.06 15.04 -6.64
CA GLU A 113 -9.60 13.80 -7.19
C GLU A 113 -10.55 13.09 -6.21
N PRO A 114 -11.88 13.07 -6.49
CA PRO A 114 -12.86 12.55 -5.55
C PRO A 114 -12.66 11.05 -5.24
N ALA A 115 -12.25 10.26 -6.24
CA ALA A 115 -12.02 8.82 -6.07
C ALA A 115 -10.86 8.52 -5.11
N ILE A 116 -9.79 9.32 -5.14
CA ILE A 116 -8.66 9.17 -4.21
C ILE A 116 -9.09 9.55 -2.79
N TYR A 117 -9.84 10.65 -2.65
CA TYR A 117 -10.38 11.07 -1.36
C TYR A 117 -11.32 10.01 -0.77
N GLN A 118 -12.16 9.37 -1.61
CA GLN A 118 -13.04 8.30 -1.17
C GLN A 118 -12.25 7.06 -0.74
N ALA A 119 -11.27 6.61 -1.53
CA ALA A 119 -10.40 5.50 -1.16
C ALA A 119 -9.67 5.75 0.17
N TYR A 120 -9.15 6.98 0.37
CA TYR A 120 -8.56 7.41 1.64
C TYR A 120 -9.55 7.28 2.81
N LYS A 121 -10.74 7.87 2.69
CA LYS A 121 -11.75 7.84 3.75
C LYS A 121 -12.15 6.43 4.14
N GLU A 122 -12.39 5.58 3.15
CA GLU A 122 -12.85 4.22 3.39
C GLU A 122 -11.76 3.36 4.04
N LEU A 123 -10.51 3.46 3.57
CA LEU A 123 -9.40 2.76 4.21
C LEU A 123 -9.16 3.26 5.65
N ARG A 124 -9.28 4.57 5.87
CA ARG A 124 -9.18 5.17 7.21
C ARG A 124 -10.26 4.62 8.14
N GLU A 125 -11.51 4.58 7.70
CA GLU A 125 -12.63 4.06 8.48
C GLU A 125 -12.49 2.56 8.75
N TYR A 126 -12.00 1.79 7.78
CA TYR A 126 -11.70 0.37 7.95
C TYR A 126 -10.66 0.15 9.06
N ILE A 127 -9.55 0.88 9.06
CA ILE A 127 -8.52 0.78 10.09
C ILE A 127 -9.05 1.22 11.47
N LEU A 128 -9.84 2.29 11.54
CA LEU A 128 -10.43 2.77 12.80
C LEU A 128 -11.44 1.79 13.39
N SER A 129 -12.28 1.18 12.57
CA SER A 129 -13.30 0.21 13.00
C SER A 129 -12.70 -1.15 13.42
N HIS A 130 -11.45 -1.42 13.06
CA HIS A 130 -10.73 -2.65 13.38
C HIS A 130 -9.46 -2.40 14.20
N ALA A 131 -9.39 -1.31 14.96
CA ALA A 131 -8.18 -0.93 15.70
C ALA A 131 -7.67 -2.02 16.65
N ASP A 132 -8.56 -2.82 17.22
CA ASP A 132 -8.21 -3.92 18.14
C ASP A 132 -7.57 -5.12 17.42
N THR A 133 -7.89 -5.37 16.15
CA THR A 133 -7.37 -6.51 15.37
C THR A 133 -6.26 -6.09 14.41
N LEU A 134 -6.18 -4.81 14.07
CA LEU A 134 -5.18 -4.20 13.18
C LEU A 134 -4.29 -3.22 13.96
N GLU A 135 -3.92 -3.57 15.19
CA GLU A 135 -3.18 -2.68 16.12
C GLU A 135 -1.91 -2.10 15.49
N GLY A 136 -1.17 -2.89 14.70
CA GLY A 136 0.02 -2.44 14.01
C GLY A 136 -0.26 -1.42 12.91
N ALA A 137 -1.27 -1.66 12.07
CA ALA A 137 -1.68 -0.70 11.03
C ALA A 137 -2.23 0.59 11.63
N TYR A 138 -3.04 0.47 12.70
CA TYR A 138 -3.55 1.60 13.46
C TYR A 138 -2.43 2.42 14.10
N THR A 139 -1.45 1.74 14.71
CA THR A 139 -0.27 2.38 15.29
C THR A 139 0.56 3.07 14.22
N TYR A 140 0.83 2.42 13.09
CA TYR A 140 1.49 3.05 11.94
C TYR A 140 0.77 4.34 11.56
N ALA A 141 -0.55 4.29 11.36
CA ALA A 141 -1.33 5.42 10.85
C ALA A 141 -1.35 6.62 11.80
N LYS A 142 -1.34 6.38 13.12
CA LYS A 142 -1.14 7.45 14.12
C LYS A 142 0.23 8.12 14.00
N LEU A 143 1.27 7.31 13.80
CA LEU A 143 2.65 7.78 13.76
C LEU A 143 3.01 8.48 12.45
N SER A 144 2.34 8.13 11.35
CA SER A 144 2.45 8.83 10.07
C SER A 144 1.52 10.04 9.94
N HIS A 145 0.71 10.35 10.97
CA HIS A 145 -0.29 11.42 10.93
C HIS A 145 -1.34 11.27 9.80
N SER A 146 -1.67 10.03 9.43
CA SER A 146 -2.65 9.73 8.37
C SER A 146 -4.07 9.44 8.90
N LEU A 147 -4.24 9.33 10.23
CA LEU A 147 -5.54 9.32 10.93
C LEU A 147 -6.02 10.71 11.30
#